data_AF-A0A9D3MYR5-F1
#
_entry.id   AF-A0A9D3MYR5-F1
#
_cell.length_a   1.000
_cell.length_b   1.000
_cell.length_c   1.000
_cell.angle_alpha   90.00
_cell.angle_beta   90.00
_cell.angle_gamma   90.00
#
_symmetry.space_group_name_H-M   'P 1'
#
loop_
_entity.id
_entity.type
_entity.pdbx_description
1 polymer ?
#
loop_
_entity_poly.entity_id
_entity_poly.type
_entity_poly.pdbx_seq_one_letter_code
_entity_poly.pdbx_strand_id
1 'polypeptide(L)'
;MTEGAETHSSPCLLLHFGQFGEAWLMGNCSERCVCLAGGAVQCEKVGGCAPGESCVERGGARECSTPEATCHLLPSGGFHSFDGLEDRLWMEGTYSLAVPGPDAQFAFRITAHLNLFACEPAVTFTTLFYKDLKVEVKRDLTTEVDGKAVSLPFRTNNGLEIEESQDTVVVRHTSGLTLLYCGSGRVSVTLTAAFRGKMAGLCGNFNGQAKDDLRLRDGSVTEDFDEFYKDLRV
;
A
#
# COMPACT_ATOMS: atom_id res chain seq x y z
N MET A 1 47.07 -7.57 44.70
CA MET A 1 46.92 -8.28 43.43
C MET A 1 45.43 -8.59 43.30
N THR A 2 44.68 -7.64 42.73
CA THR A 2 43.23 -7.75 42.55
C THR A 2 42.99 -8.35 41.17
N GLU A 3 42.25 -9.47 41.15
CA GLU A 3 41.84 -10.21 39.97
C GLU A 3 41.21 -9.31 38.91
N GLY A 4 41.69 -9.44 37.68
CA GLY A 4 41.13 -8.75 36.52
C GLY A 4 39.78 -9.35 36.18
N ALA A 5 38.75 -8.50 36.14
CA ALA A 5 37.43 -8.85 35.66
C ALA A 5 37.53 -9.25 34.19
N GLU A 6 37.26 -10.52 33.90
CA GLU A 6 37.03 -10.99 32.53
C GLU A 6 35.79 -10.26 31.97
N THR A 7 36.02 -9.38 31.01
CA THR A 7 34.95 -8.76 30.22
C THR A 7 34.31 -9.84 29.36
N HIS A 8 33.27 -10.50 29.87
CA HIS A 8 32.37 -11.32 29.07
C HIS A 8 31.67 -10.41 28.05
N SER A 9 32.22 -10.31 26.84
CA SER A 9 31.51 -9.64 25.75
C SER A 9 30.25 -10.45 25.46
N SER A 10 29.07 -9.88 25.76
CA SER A 10 27.79 -10.51 25.41
C SER A 10 27.68 -10.67 23.88
N PRO A 11 27.45 -11.89 23.36
CA PRO A 11 27.22 -12.17 21.94
C PRO A 11 26.20 -11.24 21.27
N CYS A 12 25.17 -10.79 22.00
CA CYS A 12 24.14 -9.88 21.49
C CYS A 12 24.69 -8.50 21.08
N LEU A 13 25.78 -8.02 21.71
CA LEU A 13 26.39 -6.72 21.40
C LEU A 13 27.18 -6.72 20.09
N LEU A 14 27.71 -7.87 19.67
CA LEU A 14 28.52 -8.02 18.44
C LEU A 14 27.66 -8.06 17.17
N LEU A 15 26.36 -8.35 17.31
CA LEU A 15 25.44 -8.52 16.19
C LEU A 15 24.55 -7.28 15.91
N HIS A 16 24.68 -6.19 16.68
CA HIS A 16 23.76 -5.03 16.62
C HIS A 16 22.28 -5.35 16.92
N PHE A 17 21.95 -6.53 17.47
CA PHE A 17 20.59 -6.91 17.88
C PHE A 17 20.44 -6.97 19.39
N GLY A 18 20.13 -5.80 19.95
CA GLY A 18 19.09 -5.75 20.97
C GLY A 18 19.46 -5.97 22.44
N GLN A 19 18.60 -5.41 23.28
CA GLN A 19 18.69 -5.51 24.74
C GLN A 19 18.15 -6.87 25.23
N PHE A 20 18.37 -7.18 26.51
CA PHE A 20 17.80 -8.37 27.16
C PHE A 20 16.29 -8.50 26.89
N GLY A 21 15.84 -9.68 26.44
CA GLY A 21 14.45 -9.98 26.13
C GLY A 21 14.00 -9.63 24.70
N GLU A 22 14.84 -9.00 23.89
CA GLU A 22 14.53 -8.71 22.49
C GLU A 22 14.56 -9.99 21.65
N ALA A 23 13.60 -10.10 20.72
CA ALA A 23 13.44 -11.25 19.84
C ALA A 23 13.59 -10.83 18.37
N TRP A 24 14.28 -11.64 17.57
CA TRP A 24 14.47 -11.40 16.14
C TRP A 24 14.37 -12.69 15.33
N LEU A 25 14.19 -12.56 14.03
CA LEU A 25 14.17 -13.71 13.11
C LEU A 25 15.54 -13.91 12.45
N MET A 26 15.87 -15.17 12.20
CA MET A 26 17.06 -15.63 11.48
C MET A 26 16.70 -16.75 10.49
N GLY A 27 17.67 -17.19 9.69
CA GLY A 27 17.52 -18.35 8.81
C GLY A 27 16.38 -18.19 7.80
N ASN A 28 16.30 -17.05 7.11
CA ASN A 28 15.18 -16.74 6.21
C ASN A 28 13.80 -16.83 6.90
N CYS A 29 13.73 -16.30 8.12
CA CYS A 29 12.54 -16.29 8.97
C CYS A 29 12.07 -17.68 9.44
N SER A 30 12.93 -18.70 9.34
CA SER A 30 12.65 -20.05 9.85
C SER A 30 13.05 -20.26 11.32
N GLU A 31 13.73 -19.29 11.92
CA GLU A 31 14.17 -19.35 13.32
C GLU A 31 13.84 -18.03 14.03
N ARG A 32 13.35 -18.13 15.26
CA ARG A 32 13.13 -17.00 16.17
C ARG A 32 14.10 -17.11 17.33
N CYS A 33 14.89 -16.06 17.53
CA CYS A 33 15.92 -16.00 18.56
C CYS A 33 15.59 -14.93 19.60
N VAL A 34 16.00 -15.16 20.85
CA VAL A 34 15.82 -14.22 21.98
C VAL A 34 17.16 -14.07 22.72
N CYS A 35 17.51 -12.85 23.09
CA CYS A 35 18.67 -12.58 23.94
C CYS A 35 18.32 -12.82 25.42
N LEU A 36 18.98 -13.80 26.05
CA LEU A 36 18.81 -14.17 27.46
C LEU A 36 19.76 -13.39 28.38
N ALA A 37 19.53 -13.53 29.69
CA ALA A 37 20.36 -12.91 30.71
C ALA A 37 21.78 -13.49 30.62
N GLY A 38 22.79 -12.62 30.67
CA GLY A 38 24.19 -13.02 30.48
C GLY A 38 24.64 -13.09 29.01
N GLY A 39 23.81 -12.64 28.07
CA GLY A 39 24.19 -12.50 26.65
C GLY A 39 24.07 -13.78 25.82
N ALA A 40 23.58 -14.88 26.42
CA ALA A 40 23.30 -16.10 25.68
C ALA A 40 22.13 -15.89 24.71
N VAL A 41 22.21 -16.48 23.52
CA VAL A 41 21.15 -16.44 22.51
C VAL A 41 20.45 -17.79 22.48
N GLN A 42 19.13 -17.79 22.60
CA GLN A 42 18.29 -18.99 22.46
C GLN A 42 17.44 -18.86 21.20
N CYS A 43 17.50 -19.85 20.30
CA CYS A 43 16.74 -19.87 19.06
C CYS A 43 15.80 -21.08 18.99
N GLU A 44 14.61 -20.85 18.46
CA GLU A 44 13.59 -21.87 18.22
C GLU A 44 13.17 -21.85 16.75
N LYS A 45 12.96 -23.03 16.16
CA LYS A 45 12.44 -23.11 14.80
C LYS A 45 10.98 -22.67 14.77
N VAL A 46 10.66 -21.82 13.81
CA VAL A 46 9.29 -21.33 13.55
C VAL A 46 8.87 -21.68 12.13
N GLY A 47 7.57 -21.59 11.86
CA GLY A 47 6.97 -22.01 10.59
C GLY A 47 7.30 -21.16 9.36
N GLY A 48 8.20 -20.18 9.47
CA GLY A 48 8.41 -19.17 8.43
C GLY A 48 7.42 -18.00 8.54
N CYS A 49 7.42 -17.15 7.53
CA CYS A 49 6.43 -16.08 7.39
C CYS A 49 5.05 -16.64 7.02
N ALA A 50 4.00 -15.86 7.29
CA ALA A 50 2.65 -16.25 6.91
C ALA A 50 2.54 -16.37 5.36
N PRO A 51 1.58 -17.16 4.84
CA PRO A 51 1.36 -17.23 3.40
C PRO A 51 1.16 -15.83 2.78
N GLY A 52 2.00 -15.49 1.79
CA GLY A 52 1.97 -14.19 1.11
C GLY A 52 2.98 -13.16 1.65
N GLU A 53 3.64 -13.44 2.77
CA GLU A 53 4.76 -12.66 3.25
C GLU A 53 6.09 -13.19 2.71
N SER A 54 7.04 -12.27 2.55
CA SER A 54 8.42 -12.55 2.19
C SER A 54 9.33 -12.16 3.34
N CYS A 55 10.32 -13.00 3.62
CA CYS A 55 11.33 -12.68 4.61
C CYS A 55 12.33 -11.67 4.03
N VAL A 56 12.32 -10.45 4.55
CA VAL A 56 13.20 -9.35 4.11
C VAL A 56 14.18 -8.99 5.22
N GLU A 57 15.31 -8.43 4.85
CA GLU A 57 16.30 -7.93 5.81
C GLU A 57 16.12 -6.42 5.98
N ARG A 58 15.86 -5.97 7.21
CA ARG A 58 15.66 -4.55 7.55
C ARG A 58 16.40 -4.24 8.84
N GLY A 59 17.34 -3.28 8.77
CA GLY A 59 18.19 -2.95 9.92
C GLY A 59 19.09 -4.11 10.39
N GLY A 60 19.39 -5.06 9.49
CA GLY A 60 20.18 -6.27 9.73
C GLY A 60 19.42 -7.42 10.40
N ALA A 61 18.20 -7.20 10.89
CA ALA A 61 17.31 -8.27 11.35
C ALA A 61 16.46 -8.75 10.18
N ARG A 62 15.98 -10.00 10.26
CA ARG A 62 14.97 -10.50 9.33
C ARG A 62 13.57 -10.18 9.85
N GLU A 63 12.70 -9.79 8.95
CA GLU A 63 11.30 -9.47 9.22
C GLU A 63 10.43 -10.08 8.12
N CYS A 64 9.27 -10.61 8.52
CA CYS A 64 8.25 -11.02 7.57
C CYS A 64 7.51 -9.77 7.10
N SER A 65 7.64 -9.46 5.81
CA SER A 65 6.99 -8.32 5.19
C SER A 65 6.10 -8.80 4.06
N THR A 66 4.89 -8.26 3.98
CA THR A 66 4.04 -8.51 2.83
C THR A 66 4.53 -7.60 1.69
N PRO A 67 4.94 -8.13 0.53
CA PRO A 67 5.32 -7.27 -0.59
C PRO A 67 4.18 -6.31 -0.94
N GLU A 68 4.49 -5.06 -1.20
CA GLU A 68 3.52 -4.03 -1.59
C GLU A 68 3.85 -3.50 -2.99
N ALA A 69 2.82 -3.08 -3.72
CA ALA A 69 2.98 -2.25 -4.90
C ALA A 69 2.17 -0.98 -4.74
N THR A 70 2.69 0.11 -5.30
CA THR A 70 2.05 1.42 -5.25
C THR A 70 1.81 1.95 -6.66
N CYS A 71 0.55 2.23 -6.95
CA CYS A 71 0.11 2.97 -8.12
C CYS A 71 0.00 4.45 -7.77
N HIS A 72 0.39 5.33 -8.71
CA HIS A 72 0.33 6.77 -8.54
C HIS A 72 -0.50 7.42 -9.65
N LEU A 73 -1.34 8.38 -9.28
CA LEU A 73 -1.92 9.37 -10.20
C LEU A 73 -1.44 10.76 -9.76
N LEU A 74 -0.66 11.40 -10.59
CA LEU A 74 -0.09 12.72 -10.36
C LEU A 74 -1.10 13.82 -10.66
N PRO A 75 -0.91 15.02 -10.07
CA PRO A 75 -1.82 16.13 -10.28
C PRO A 75 -2.09 16.49 -11.74
N SER A 76 -1.13 16.29 -12.65
CA SER A 76 -1.20 16.63 -14.07
C SER A 76 -1.79 15.53 -14.97
N GLY A 77 -2.31 14.45 -14.37
CA GLY A 77 -2.82 13.27 -15.08
C GLY A 77 -1.77 12.20 -15.38
N GLY A 78 -0.47 12.47 -15.16
CA GLY A 78 0.57 11.44 -15.24
C GLY A 78 0.28 10.29 -14.27
N PHE A 79 0.42 9.04 -14.69
CA PHE A 79 0.19 7.91 -13.80
C PHE A 79 1.26 6.83 -13.95
N HIS A 80 1.38 6.02 -12.90
CA HIS A 80 2.20 4.82 -12.85
C HIS A 80 1.34 3.71 -12.23
N SER A 81 1.17 2.61 -12.95
CA SER A 81 0.49 1.38 -12.50
C SER A 81 1.27 0.65 -11.40
N PHE A 82 0.72 -0.46 -10.91
CA PHE A 82 1.42 -1.31 -9.93
C PHE A 82 2.68 -2.00 -10.49
N ASP A 83 2.72 -2.31 -11.80
CA ASP A 83 3.75 -3.15 -12.39
C ASP A 83 4.78 -2.42 -13.25
N GLY A 84 4.67 -1.09 -13.41
CA GLY A 84 5.65 -0.32 -14.19
C GLY A 84 5.10 0.46 -15.38
N LEU A 85 3.84 0.23 -15.80
CA LEU A 85 3.25 0.96 -16.91
C LEU A 85 3.05 2.44 -16.52
N GLU A 86 3.53 3.35 -17.36
CA GLU A 86 3.44 4.80 -17.18
C GLU A 86 2.88 5.45 -18.44
N ASP A 87 1.97 6.41 -18.26
CA ASP A 87 1.49 7.33 -19.33
C ASP A 87 0.84 8.57 -18.67
N ARG A 88 0.11 9.39 -19.44
CA ARG A 88 -0.58 10.59 -18.95
C ARG A 88 -2.04 10.56 -19.38
N LEU A 89 -2.95 10.48 -18.42
CA LEU A 89 -4.38 10.64 -18.67
C LEU A 89 -4.71 12.11 -18.99
N TRP A 90 -5.06 12.42 -20.25
CA TRP A 90 -5.38 13.79 -20.71
C TRP A 90 -6.88 14.13 -20.70
N MET A 91 -7.75 13.17 -20.43
CA MET A 91 -9.20 13.35 -20.50
C MET A 91 -9.80 13.72 -19.15
N GLU A 92 -10.75 14.66 -19.11
CA GLU A 92 -11.57 14.91 -17.93
C GLU A 92 -12.58 13.79 -17.66
N GLY A 93 -13.06 13.71 -16.42
CA GLY A 93 -14.05 12.73 -16.00
C GLY A 93 -13.63 11.99 -14.73
N THR A 94 -14.46 11.01 -14.35
CA THR A 94 -14.17 10.12 -13.24
C THR A 94 -13.65 8.80 -13.79
N TYR A 95 -12.52 8.32 -13.28
CA TYR A 95 -11.87 7.11 -13.74
C TYR A 95 -11.73 6.11 -12.62
N SER A 96 -11.91 4.82 -12.93
CA SER A 96 -11.64 3.73 -12.00
C SER A 96 -10.13 3.50 -11.90
N LEU A 97 -9.56 3.75 -10.72
CA LEU A 97 -8.13 3.54 -10.47
C LEU A 97 -7.84 2.08 -10.16
N ALA A 98 -8.51 1.54 -9.15
CA ALA A 98 -8.32 0.17 -8.68
C ALA A 98 -9.67 -0.44 -8.32
N VAL A 99 -9.98 -1.57 -8.95
CA VAL A 99 -11.19 -2.36 -8.75
C VAL A 99 -10.78 -3.82 -8.63
N PRO A 100 -11.14 -4.51 -7.54
CA PRO A 100 -10.97 -5.95 -7.44
C PRO A 100 -11.83 -6.66 -8.50
N GLY A 101 -11.33 -7.78 -9.02
CA GLY A 101 -12.09 -8.64 -9.93
C GLY A 101 -13.33 -9.26 -9.26
N PRO A 102 -14.26 -9.82 -10.04
CA PRO A 102 -15.54 -10.34 -9.53
C PRO A 102 -15.39 -11.46 -8.48
N ASP A 103 -14.31 -12.24 -8.56
CA ASP A 103 -14.00 -13.32 -7.62
C ASP A 103 -13.15 -12.87 -6.41
N ALA A 104 -12.83 -11.57 -6.32
CA ALA A 104 -12.03 -11.06 -5.23
C ALA A 104 -12.85 -10.99 -3.94
N GLN A 105 -12.25 -11.43 -2.83
CA GLN A 105 -12.85 -11.34 -1.50
C GLN A 105 -12.98 -9.89 -0.98
N PHE A 106 -12.41 -8.94 -1.70
CA PHE A 106 -12.33 -7.54 -1.32
C PHE A 106 -13.36 -6.75 -2.12
N ALA A 107 -14.27 -6.06 -1.43
CA ALA A 107 -15.35 -5.29 -2.04
C ALA A 107 -15.04 -3.79 -1.95
N PHE A 108 -14.02 -3.32 -2.69
CA PHE A 108 -13.73 -1.90 -2.78
C PHE A 108 -13.68 -1.39 -4.22
N ARG A 109 -13.80 -0.09 -4.41
CA ARG A 109 -13.53 0.58 -5.68
C ARG A 109 -12.92 1.94 -5.40
N ILE A 110 -11.81 2.26 -6.05
CA ILE A 110 -11.17 3.57 -5.95
C ILE A 110 -11.37 4.31 -7.26
N THR A 111 -11.88 5.53 -7.19
CA THR A 111 -12.03 6.43 -8.34
C THR A 111 -11.32 7.75 -8.10
N ALA A 112 -10.89 8.41 -9.18
CA ALA A 112 -10.44 9.79 -9.13
C ALA A 112 -11.17 10.63 -10.18
N HIS A 113 -11.53 11.85 -9.82
CA HIS A 113 -12.15 12.80 -10.72
C HIS A 113 -11.13 13.84 -11.17
N LEU A 114 -10.98 13.97 -12.50
CA LEU A 114 -10.09 14.92 -13.15
C LEU A 114 -10.94 15.97 -13.87
N ASN A 115 -10.67 17.25 -13.58
CA ASN A 115 -11.25 18.38 -14.31
C ASN A 115 -10.16 19.09 -15.12
N LEU A 116 -10.54 19.68 -16.25
CA LEU A 116 -9.64 20.55 -17.01
C LEU A 116 -9.47 21.89 -16.28
N PHE A 117 -8.25 22.17 -15.85
CA PHE A 117 -7.83 23.46 -15.31
C PHE A 117 -6.76 24.04 -16.23
N ALA A 118 -7.03 25.19 -16.85
CA ALA A 118 -6.13 25.81 -17.84
C ALA A 118 -5.67 24.84 -18.94
N CYS A 119 -6.60 24.01 -19.43
CA CYS A 119 -6.37 22.95 -20.43
C CYS A 119 -5.49 21.77 -19.97
N GLU A 120 -5.16 21.65 -18.69
CA GLU A 120 -4.52 20.47 -18.12
C GLU A 120 -5.46 19.74 -17.16
N PRO A 121 -5.49 18.39 -17.17
CA PRO A 121 -6.30 17.63 -16.24
C PRO A 121 -5.71 17.75 -14.83
N ALA A 122 -6.59 17.98 -13.86
CA ALA A 122 -6.26 18.13 -12.46
C ALA A 122 -7.15 17.26 -11.60
N VAL A 123 -6.55 16.42 -10.74
CA VAL A 123 -7.32 15.63 -9.77
C VAL A 123 -7.96 16.57 -8.75
N THR A 124 -9.28 16.43 -8.60
CA THR A 124 -10.11 17.31 -7.74
C THR A 124 -10.63 16.61 -6.51
N PHE A 125 -10.96 15.32 -6.63
CA PHE A 125 -11.29 14.47 -5.49
C PHE A 125 -11.01 13.00 -5.84
N THR A 126 -10.83 12.20 -4.81
CA THR A 126 -10.80 10.74 -4.91
C THR A 126 -11.90 10.14 -4.05
N THR A 127 -12.44 8.99 -4.46
CA THR A 127 -13.47 8.28 -3.73
C THR A 127 -13.06 6.83 -3.53
N LEU A 128 -13.08 6.38 -2.28
CA LEU A 128 -13.05 4.97 -1.91
C LEU A 128 -14.48 4.53 -1.60
N PHE A 129 -14.96 3.56 -2.38
CA PHE A 129 -16.12 2.76 -2.01
C PHE A 129 -15.62 1.51 -1.31
N TYR A 130 -16.17 1.16 -0.15
CA TYR A 130 -15.91 -0.10 0.54
C TYR A 130 -17.23 -0.66 1.05
N LYS A 131 -17.72 -1.74 0.43
CA LYS A 131 -19.12 -2.21 0.62
C LYS A 131 -20.10 -1.05 0.43
N ASP A 132 -20.90 -0.73 1.43
CA ASP A 132 -21.88 0.37 1.41
C ASP A 132 -21.28 1.74 1.81
N LEU A 133 -20.03 1.76 2.27
CA LEU A 133 -19.36 2.98 2.73
C LEU A 133 -18.79 3.76 1.53
N LYS A 134 -19.05 5.07 1.50
CA LYS A 134 -18.41 6.00 0.56
C LYS A 134 -17.53 6.99 1.32
N VAL A 135 -16.22 6.95 1.06
CA VAL A 135 -15.25 7.93 1.56
C VAL A 135 -14.80 8.80 0.40
N GLU A 136 -14.96 10.11 0.50
CA GLU A 136 -14.53 11.08 -0.51
C GLU A 136 -13.54 12.07 0.11
N VAL A 137 -12.39 12.24 -0.53
CA VAL A 137 -11.39 13.24 -0.13
C VAL A 137 -11.28 14.28 -1.23
N LYS A 138 -11.57 15.52 -0.88
CA LYS A 138 -11.56 16.68 -1.79
C LYS A 138 -10.20 17.38 -1.79
N ARG A 139 -9.99 18.24 -2.77
CA ARG A 139 -8.73 18.99 -2.96
C ARG A 139 -8.30 19.82 -1.76
N ASP A 140 -9.26 20.37 -1.03
CA ASP A 140 -9.05 21.14 0.20
C ASP A 140 -8.87 20.24 1.44
N LEU A 141 -8.68 18.93 1.23
CA LEU A 141 -8.58 17.88 2.24
C LEU A 141 -9.87 17.61 3.02
N THR A 142 -10.98 18.28 2.67
CA THR A 142 -12.29 17.97 3.24
C THR A 142 -12.61 16.51 2.97
N THR A 143 -12.77 15.75 4.05
CA THR A 143 -13.06 14.31 4.01
C THR A 143 -14.51 14.07 4.39
N GLU A 144 -15.25 13.42 3.50
CA GLU A 144 -16.64 13.04 3.71
C GLU A 144 -16.80 11.52 3.80
N VAL A 145 -17.62 11.07 4.74
CA VAL A 145 -18.05 9.69 4.87
C VAL A 145 -19.57 9.67 4.71
N ASP A 146 -20.06 8.94 3.71
CA ASP A 146 -21.48 8.87 3.31
C ASP A 146 -22.11 10.26 3.12
N GLY A 147 -21.36 11.17 2.49
CA GLY A 147 -21.78 12.54 2.17
C GLY A 147 -21.80 13.51 3.36
N LYS A 148 -21.24 13.11 4.51
CA LYS A 148 -21.09 13.98 5.68
C LYS A 148 -19.61 14.22 5.97
N ALA A 149 -19.23 15.49 6.11
CA ALA A 149 -17.89 15.85 6.54
C ALA A 149 -17.60 15.27 7.93
N VAL A 150 -16.41 14.69 8.11
CA VAL A 150 -15.97 14.10 9.38
C VAL A 150 -14.71 14.78 9.89
N SER A 151 -14.51 14.78 11.21
CA SER A 151 -13.23 15.17 11.81
C SER A 151 -12.28 13.97 11.82
N LEU A 152 -11.00 14.23 11.57
CA LEU A 152 -9.95 13.21 11.55
C LEU A 152 -9.14 13.25 12.87
N PRO A 153 -8.68 12.10 13.40
CA PRO A 153 -8.79 10.76 12.80
C PRO A 153 -10.21 10.18 12.91
N PHE A 154 -10.60 9.40 11.90
CA PHE A 154 -11.89 8.72 11.82
C PHE A 154 -11.67 7.21 11.68
N ARG A 155 -12.38 6.40 12.47
CA ARG A 155 -12.25 4.93 12.46
C ARG A 155 -13.62 4.27 12.39
N THR A 156 -13.69 3.13 11.71
CA THR A 156 -14.89 2.29 11.64
C THR A 156 -14.62 0.91 12.23
N ASN A 157 -15.69 0.23 12.70
CA ASN A 157 -15.60 -1.14 13.20
C ASN A 157 -15.20 -2.16 12.13
N ASN A 158 -15.31 -1.79 10.84
CA ASN A 158 -14.92 -2.65 9.72
C ASN A 158 -13.42 -2.55 9.40
N GLY A 159 -12.62 -1.88 10.25
CA GLY A 159 -11.17 -1.80 10.08
C GLY A 159 -10.72 -0.73 9.09
N LEU A 160 -11.58 0.23 8.75
CA LEU A 160 -11.19 1.46 8.05
C LEU A 160 -10.70 2.50 9.06
N GLU A 161 -9.58 3.14 8.76
CA GLU A 161 -8.99 4.25 9.48
C GLU A 161 -8.63 5.38 8.51
N ILE A 162 -8.96 6.60 8.87
CA ILE A 162 -8.66 7.80 8.09
C ILE A 162 -7.92 8.78 8.99
N GLU A 163 -6.76 9.23 8.54
CA GLU A 163 -5.92 10.18 9.25
C GLU A 163 -5.49 11.30 8.32
N GLU A 164 -5.28 12.48 8.88
CA GLU A 164 -4.66 13.60 8.18
C GLU A 164 -3.32 13.90 8.85
N SER A 165 -2.30 14.08 8.03
CA SER A 165 -0.99 14.51 8.48
C SER A 165 -0.41 15.50 7.46
N GLN A 166 -0.14 16.71 7.93
CA GLN A 166 0.36 17.81 7.09
C GLN A 166 -0.62 18.13 5.95
N ASP A 167 -0.21 17.92 4.69
CA ASP A 167 -1.00 18.19 3.49
C ASP A 167 -1.48 16.88 2.83
N THR A 168 -1.84 15.89 3.64
CA THR A 168 -2.15 14.55 3.14
C THR A 168 -3.17 13.85 4.02
N VAL A 169 -4.20 13.28 3.38
CA VAL A 169 -5.14 12.36 3.98
C VAL A 169 -4.75 10.93 3.60
N VAL A 170 -4.70 10.05 4.59
CA VAL A 170 -4.40 8.62 4.42
C VAL A 170 -5.58 7.80 4.91
N VAL A 171 -6.14 6.99 4.02
CA VAL A 171 -7.20 6.03 4.29
C VAL A 171 -6.59 4.63 4.28
N ARG A 172 -6.57 3.96 5.44
CA ARG A 172 -6.08 2.59 5.59
C ARG A 172 -7.23 1.64 5.85
N HIS A 173 -7.09 0.43 5.35
CA HIS A 173 -7.99 -0.67 5.67
C HIS A 173 -7.20 -1.92 6.06
N THR A 174 -7.68 -2.66 7.05
CA THR A 174 -7.07 -3.90 7.57
C THR A 174 -6.81 -5.00 6.52
N SER A 175 -7.40 -4.91 5.32
CA SER A 175 -7.07 -5.79 4.19
C SER A 175 -5.67 -5.56 3.60
N GLY A 176 -4.95 -4.51 4.01
CA GLY A 176 -3.69 -4.09 3.37
C GLY A 176 -3.89 -3.12 2.20
N LEU A 177 -5.02 -2.41 2.16
CA LEU A 177 -5.24 -1.28 1.25
C LEU A 177 -4.84 0.01 1.97
N THR A 178 -4.03 0.83 1.29
CA THR A 178 -3.79 2.23 1.68
C THR A 178 -4.09 3.14 0.49
N LEU A 179 -5.00 4.09 0.67
CA LEU A 179 -5.26 5.18 -0.26
C LEU A 179 -4.72 6.47 0.36
N LEU A 180 -3.88 7.18 -0.38
CA LEU A 180 -3.28 8.44 0.01
C LEU A 180 -3.69 9.52 -0.96
N TYR A 181 -4.13 10.67 -0.44
CA TYR A 181 -4.43 11.88 -1.20
C TYR A 181 -3.63 13.04 -0.65
N CYS A 182 -2.76 13.65 -1.47
CA CYS A 182 -2.08 14.90 -1.13
C CYS A 182 -2.88 16.12 -1.59
N GLY A 183 -2.81 17.25 -0.87
CA GLY A 183 -3.45 18.51 -1.26
C GLY A 183 -2.98 19.06 -2.61
N SER A 184 -1.80 18.62 -3.08
CA SER A 184 -1.33 18.85 -4.45
C SER A 184 -2.22 18.21 -5.54
N GLY A 185 -3.08 17.24 -5.20
CA GLY A 185 -3.86 16.43 -6.13
C GLY A 185 -3.22 15.08 -6.48
N ARG A 186 -2.10 14.70 -5.85
CA ARG A 186 -1.52 13.37 -6.04
C ARG A 186 -2.34 12.32 -5.31
N VAL A 187 -2.73 11.26 -6.00
CA VAL A 187 -3.35 10.05 -5.44
C VAL A 187 -2.33 8.92 -5.45
N SER A 188 -2.27 8.13 -4.40
CA SER A 188 -1.48 6.89 -4.38
C SER A 188 -2.30 5.76 -3.79
N VAL A 189 -2.31 4.63 -4.47
CA VAL A 189 -2.96 3.40 -4.02
C VAL A 189 -1.86 2.40 -3.75
N THR A 190 -1.73 1.94 -2.51
CA THR A 190 -0.79 0.89 -2.12
C THR A 190 -1.57 -0.35 -1.72
N LEU A 191 -1.18 -1.49 -2.30
CA LEU A 191 -1.79 -2.80 -2.05
C LEU A 191 -0.73 -3.81 -1.66
N THR A 192 -1.04 -4.65 -0.68
CA THR A 192 -0.24 -5.82 -0.33
C THR A 192 -0.38 -6.94 -1.37
N ALA A 193 0.54 -7.92 -1.34
CA ALA A 193 0.54 -9.06 -2.25
C ALA A 193 -0.76 -9.89 -2.26
N ALA A 194 -1.64 -9.73 -1.27
CA ALA A 194 -2.97 -10.35 -1.23
C ALA A 194 -3.85 -10.01 -2.46
N PHE A 195 -3.59 -8.85 -3.08
CA PHE A 195 -4.30 -8.31 -4.24
C PHE A 195 -3.69 -8.72 -5.59
N ARG A 196 -2.51 -9.37 -5.59
CA ARG A 196 -1.76 -9.70 -6.81
C ARG A 196 -2.62 -10.47 -7.81
N GLY A 197 -2.72 -9.98 -9.05
CA GLY A 197 -3.49 -10.59 -10.14
C GLY A 197 -5.01 -10.58 -9.94
N LYS A 198 -5.53 -9.82 -8.97
CA LYS A 198 -6.97 -9.72 -8.66
C LYS A 198 -7.51 -8.31 -8.84
N MET A 199 -6.75 -7.43 -9.49
CA MET A 199 -7.09 -6.03 -9.68
C MET A 199 -7.34 -5.72 -11.16
N ALA A 200 -8.04 -4.62 -11.39
CA ALA A 200 -8.27 -3.99 -12.68
C ALA A 200 -8.43 -2.47 -12.49
N GLY A 201 -8.40 -1.71 -13.58
CA GLY A 201 -8.46 -0.25 -13.56
C GLY A 201 -7.16 0.38 -14.03
N LEU A 202 -7.05 1.71 -13.87
CA LEU A 202 -5.87 2.48 -14.31
C LEU A 202 -4.57 1.98 -13.68
N CYS A 203 -4.65 1.43 -12.46
CA CYS A 203 -3.50 0.91 -11.74
C CYS A 203 -3.03 -0.47 -12.20
N GLY A 204 -3.70 -1.10 -13.17
CA GLY A 204 -3.33 -2.42 -13.68
C GLY A 204 -3.78 -3.57 -12.77
N ASN A 205 -3.25 -4.76 -13.04
CA ASN A 205 -3.69 -5.99 -12.38
C ASN A 205 -2.76 -6.46 -11.25
N PHE A 206 -1.63 -5.76 -11.06
CA PHE A 206 -0.61 -6.08 -10.07
C PHE A 206 -0.12 -7.52 -10.19
N ASN A 207 0.31 -7.98 -11.36
CA ASN A 207 0.83 -9.34 -11.56
C ASN A 207 2.36 -9.38 -11.75
N GLY A 208 3.01 -8.22 -11.87
CA GLY A 208 4.42 -8.02 -12.19
C GLY A 208 4.71 -7.87 -13.69
N GLN A 209 3.72 -7.58 -14.53
CA GLN A 209 3.89 -7.46 -15.98
C GLN A 209 3.21 -6.19 -16.53
N ALA A 210 3.96 -5.09 -16.58
CA ALA A 210 3.48 -3.81 -17.16
C ALA A 210 2.87 -3.91 -18.58
N LYS A 211 3.25 -4.91 -19.37
CA LYS A 211 2.77 -5.07 -20.76
C LYS A 211 1.30 -5.43 -20.87
N ASP A 212 0.68 -5.92 -19.78
CA ASP A 212 -0.74 -6.32 -19.78
C ASP A 212 -1.63 -5.45 -18.89
N ASP A 213 -1.11 -4.30 -18.45
CA ASP A 213 -1.84 -3.34 -17.60
C ASP A 213 -2.82 -2.46 -18.38
N LEU A 214 -2.69 -2.35 -19.70
CA LEU A 214 -3.72 -1.77 -20.59
C LEU A 214 -4.87 -2.76 -20.86
N ARG A 215 -5.40 -3.34 -19.77
CA ARG A 215 -6.48 -4.31 -19.82
C ARG A 215 -7.84 -3.63 -19.67
N LEU A 216 -8.69 -3.79 -20.68
CA LEU A 216 -10.06 -3.28 -20.71
C LEU A 216 -10.96 -4.11 -19.78
N ARG A 217 -12.15 -3.58 -19.47
CA ARG A 217 -13.16 -4.23 -18.62
C ARG A 217 -13.68 -5.55 -19.18
N ASP A 218 -13.63 -5.75 -20.49
CA ASP A 218 -13.97 -7.03 -21.13
C ASP A 218 -12.86 -8.09 -21.01
N GLY A 219 -11.71 -7.71 -20.43
CA GLY A 219 -10.55 -8.56 -20.20
C GLY A 219 -9.53 -8.57 -21.33
N SER A 220 -9.81 -7.94 -22.47
CA SER A 220 -8.84 -7.78 -23.57
C SER A 220 -7.73 -6.78 -23.21
N VAL A 221 -6.58 -6.89 -23.87
CA VAL A 221 -5.45 -5.97 -23.69
C VAL A 221 -5.30 -5.15 -24.97
N THR A 222 -5.24 -3.83 -24.82
CA THR A 222 -5.04 -2.88 -25.93
C THR A 222 -3.64 -2.25 -25.87
N GLU A 223 -3.21 -1.66 -26.98
CA GLU A 223 -2.04 -0.77 -27.03
C GLU A 223 -2.47 0.71 -27.18
N ASP A 224 -3.77 0.98 -27.27
CA ASP A 224 -4.34 2.32 -27.40
C ASP A 224 -4.77 2.89 -26.05
N PHE A 225 -4.02 3.88 -25.56
CA PHE A 225 -4.34 4.59 -24.33
C PHE A 225 -5.67 5.34 -24.39
N ASP A 226 -6.08 5.87 -25.56
CA ASP A 226 -7.37 6.56 -25.69
C ASP A 226 -8.55 5.60 -25.50
N GLU A 227 -8.43 4.38 -26.04
CA GLU A 227 -9.41 3.32 -25.84
C GLU A 227 -9.48 2.92 -24.36
N PHE A 228 -8.32 2.69 -23.75
CA PHE A 228 -8.20 2.34 -22.34
C PHE A 228 -8.85 3.39 -21.42
N TYR A 229 -8.56 4.68 -21.62
CA TYR A 229 -9.13 5.75 -20.81
C TYR A 229 -10.66 5.82 -20.95
N LYS A 230 -11.18 5.69 -22.18
CA LYS A 230 -12.63 5.71 -22.42
C LYS A 230 -13.33 4.54 -21.73
N ASP A 231 -12.74 3.36 -21.77
CA ASP A 231 -13.28 2.17 -21.10
C ASP A 231 -13.28 2.31 -19.57
N LEU A 232 -12.24 2.93 -18.99
CA LEU A 232 -12.12 3.07 -17.54
C LEU A 232 -12.98 4.19 -16.92
N ARG A 233 -13.54 5.09 -17.74
CA ARG A 233 -14.40 6.19 -17.28
C ARG A 233 -15.72 5.67 -16.65
N VAL A 234 -16.19 6.33 -15.59
CA VAL A 234 -17.41 5.99 -14.81
C VAL A 234 -18.27 7.20 -14.50
#